data_AF-X0VX50-F1
#
_entry.id   AF-X0VX50-F1
#
_cell.length_a   1.000
_cell.length_b   1.000
_cell.length_c   1.000
_cell.angle_alpha   90.00
_cell.angle_beta   90.00
_cell.angle_gamma   90.00
#
_symmetry.space_group_name_H-M   'P 1'
#
loop_
_entity.id
_entity.type
_entity.pdbx_description
1 polymer ?
#
loop_
_entity_poly.entity_id
_entity_poly.type
_entity_poly.pdbx_seq_one_letter_code
_entity_poly.pdbx_strand_id
1 'polypeptide(L)'
;PLDLTTEEFKELIGSSKYHQYLNYFYGITTEEALIWAVQEEVRKERQTLGLNKEHDHDNEAYRRIYGATKAVLLKRFRREKGYRQLKSINLTELKEFTYWLFKYRLDHCDKARVASDTKKALTRLKSNGFHGNLVTGKATY
;
A
#
# COMPACT_ATOMS: atom_id res chain seq x y z
N PRO A 1 15.83 -16.93 6.77
CA PRO A 1 15.02 -16.97 5.52
C PRO A 1 15.31 -18.29 4.81
N LEU A 2 14.30 -18.92 4.20
CA LEU A 2 14.54 -20.07 3.32
C LEU A 2 15.02 -19.53 1.97
N ASP A 3 16.16 -20.02 1.50
CA ASP A 3 16.71 -19.61 0.20
C ASP A 3 16.01 -20.45 -0.88
N LEU A 4 14.90 -19.92 -1.40
CA LEU A 4 14.06 -20.55 -2.40
C LEU A 4 13.99 -19.66 -3.64
N THR A 5 14.12 -20.27 -4.81
CA THR A 5 13.88 -19.58 -6.08
C THR A 5 12.38 -19.33 -6.28
N THR A 6 12.03 -18.43 -7.21
CA THR A 6 10.62 -18.09 -7.48
C THR A 6 9.90 -19.29 -8.12
N GLU A 7 10.63 -20.05 -8.94
CA GLU A 7 10.18 -21.26 -9.62
C GLU A 7 9.86 -22.36 -8.62
N GLU A 8 10.79 -22.67 -7.70
CA GLU A 8 10.58 -23.66 -6.64
C GLU A 8 9.41 -23.28 -5.73
N PHE A 9 9.30 -22.00 -5.36
CA PHE A 9 8.18 -21.52 -4.56
C PHE A 9 6.84 -21.72 -5.28
N LYS A 10 6.78 -21.40 -6.58
CA LYS A 10 5.59 -21.58 -7.41
C LYS A 10 5.20 -23.07 -7.54
N GLU A 11 6.16 -23.96 -7.70
CA GLU A 11 5.92 -25.40 -7.77
C GLU A 11 5.35 -25.94 -6.45
N LEU A 12 5.91 -25.52 -5.32
CA LEU A 12 5.48 -25.96 -3.98
C LEU A 12 4.04 -25.57 -3.63
N ILE A 13 3.61 -24.35 -3.98
CA ILE A 13 2.26 -23.87 -3.63
C ILE A 13 1.23 -24.10 -4.74
N GLY A 14 1.69 -24.37 -5.96
CA GLY A 14 0.86 -24.54 -7.14
C GLY A 14 0.42 -23.22 -7.79
N SER A 15 0.09 -23.29 -9.08
CA SER A 15 -0.19 -22.13 -9.95
C SER A 15 -1.32 -21.23 -9.44
N SER A 16 -2.41 -21.80 -8.90
CA SER A 16 -3.56 -21.05 -8.40
C SER A 16 -3.22 -20.23 -7.15
N LYS A 17 -2.56 -20.83 -6.15
CA LYS A 17 -2.15 -20.11 -4.93
C LYS A 17 -1.07 -19.08 -5.23
N TYR A 18 -0.18 -19.37 -6.17
CA TYR A 18 0.82 -18.42 -6.63
C TYR A 18 0.20 -17.17 -7.27
N HIS A 19 -0.83 -17.33 -8.10
CA HIS A 19 -1.57 -16.18 -8.65
C HIS A 19 -2.24 -15.34 -7.56
N GLN A 20 -2.87 -15.98 -6.58
CA GLN A 20 -3.49 -15.27 -5.45
C GLN A 20 -2.44 -14.51 -4.62
N TYR A 21 -1.28 -15.14 -4.39
CA TYR A 21 -0.14 -14.51 -3.72
C TYR A 21 0.35 -13.29 -4.49
N LEU A 22 0.56 -13.40 -5.80
CA LEU A 22 1.00 -12.27 -6.63
C LEU A 22 -0.03 -11.14 -6.62
N ASN A 23 -1.32 -11.45 -6.72
CA ASN A 23 -2.38 -10.44 -6.64
C ASN A 23 -2.34 -9.69 -5.30
N TYR A 24 -2.13 -10.41 -4.20
CA TYR A 24 -2.00 -9.81 -2.87
C TYR A 24 -0.74 -8.93 -2.78
N PHE A 25 0.40 -9.47 -3.19
CA PHE A 25 1.69 -8.79 -3.13
C PHE A 25 1.72 -7.52 -3.99
N TYR A 26 1.32 -7.62 -5.26
CA TYR A 26 1.29 -6.47 -6.17
C TYR A 26 0.20 -5.48 -5.80
N GLY A 27 -0.96 -5.94 -5.32
CA GLY A 27 -2.01 -5.06 -4.81
C GLY A 27 -1.49 -4.18 -3.67
N ILE A 28 -0.84 -4.79 -2.67
CA ILE A 28 -0.22 -4.03 -1.57
C ILE A 28 0.87 -3.10 -2.07
N THR A 29 1.83 -3.62 -2.84
CA THR A 29 3.00 -2.85 -3.28
C THR A 29 2.59 -1.62 -4.09
N THR A 30 1.60 -1.79 -4.97
CA THR A 30 1.04 -0.70 -5.78
C THR A 30 0.33 0.33 -4.91
N GLU A 31 -0.47 -0.10 -3.94
CA GLU A 31 -1.23 0.80 -3.08
C GLU A 31 -0.32 1.58 -2.11
N GLU A 32 0.71 0.95 -1.55
CA GLU A 32 1.73 1.64 -0.73
C GLU A 32 2.46 2.70 -1.54
N ALA A 33 2.86 2.37 -2.77
CA ALA A 33 3.52 3.33 -3.67
C ALA A 33 2.62 4.49 -4.05
N LEU A 34 1.32 4.24 -4.29
CA LEU A 34 0.34 5.28 -4.56
C LEU A 34 0.19 6.24 -3.37
N ILE A 35 -0.05 5.69 -2.18
CA ILE A 35 -0.20 6.48 -0.95
C ILE A 35 1.03 7.34 -0.72
N TRP A 36 2.24 6.77 -0.87
CA TRP A 36 3.49 7.51 -0.78
C TRP A 36 3.63 8.62 -1.82
N ALA A 37 3.24 8.37 -3.08
CA ALA A 37 3.30 9.38 -4.12
C ALA A 37 2.42 10.60 -3.79
N VAL A 38 1.20 10.34 -3.31
CA VAL A 38 0.25 11.41 -2.96
C VAL A 38 0.65 12.10 -1.65
N GLN A 39 1.14 11.38 -0.65
CA GLN A 39 1.68 11.99 0.58
C GLN A 39 2.81 12.96 0.27
N GLU A 40 3.70 12.60 -0.67
CA GLU A 40 4.81 13.45 -1.07
C GLU A 40 4.34 14.70 -1.83
N GLU A 41 3.31 14.60 -2.67
CA GLU A 41 2.64 15.75 -3.31
C GLU A 41 2.06 16.70 -2.25
N VAL A 42 1.28 16.17 -1.31
CA VAL A 42 0.68 16.93 -0.20
C VAL A 42 1.75 17.60 0.66
N ARG A 43 2.84 16.88 0.97
CA ARG A 43 3.95 17.41 1.76
C ARG A 43 4.58 18.62 1.06
N LYS A 44 4.85 18.52 -0.25
CA LYS A 44 5.43 19.61 -1.05
C LYS A 44 4.53 20.84 -1.12
N GLU A 45 3.23 20.64 -1.38
CA GLU A 45 2.24 21.74 -1.42
C GLU A 45 2.13 22.49 -0.10
N ARG A 46 2.20 21.76 1.03
CA ARG A 46 2.12 22.40 2.35
C ARG A 46 3.39 23.11 2.76
N GLN A 47 4.55 22.59 2.35
CA GLN A 47 5.82 23.27 2.55
C GLN A 47 5.83 24.63 1.84
N THR A 48 5.28 24.72 0.63
CA THR A 48 5.18 26.02 -0.07
C THR A 48 4.21 26.99 0.62
N LEU A 49 3.26 26.49 1.42
CA LEU A 49 2.27 27.30 2.14
C LEU A 49 2.66 27.61 3.60
N GLY A 50 3.81 27.10 4.10
CA GLY A 50 4.24 27.29 5.48
C GLY A 50 3.39 26.56 6.54
N LEU A 51 2.54 25.61 6.14
CA LEU A 51 1.61 24.90 7.02
C LEU A 51 2.20 23.53 7.45
N ASN A 52 3.10 23.55 8.44
CA ASN A 52 3.86 22.37 8.90
C ASN A 52 3.16 21.58 10.02
N LYS A 53 1.98 21.00 9.77
CA LYS A 53 1.38 19.99 10.67
C LYS A 53 1.46 18.60 10.06
N GLU A 54 2.37 17.78 10.59
CA GLU A 54 2.77 16.48 10.02
C GLU A 54 1.61 15.46 9.93
N HIS A 55 0.77 15.37 10.97
CA HIS A 55 -0.37 14.44 11.02
C HIS A 55 -1.50 14.74 10.02
N ASP A 56 -1.49 15.92 9.42
CA ASP A 56 -2.54 16.33 8.50
C ASP A 56 -2.20 15.93 7.04
N HIS A 57 -0.93 15.61 6.75
CA HIS A 57 -0.52 15.12 5.42
C HIS A 57 -1.09 13.72 5.11
N ASP A 58 -1.03 12.80 6.08
CA ASP A 58 -1.52 11.43 5.91
C ASP A 58 -3.03 11.40 5.67
N ASN A 59 -3.79 12.14 6.47
CA ASN A 59 -5.24 12.18 6.31
C ASN A 59 -5.65 12.83 4.99
N GLU A 60 -4.92 13.85 4.55
CA GLU A 60 -5.17 14.51 3.28
C GLU A 60 -4.88 13.59 2.08
N ALA A 61 -3.79 12.83 2.09
CA ALA A 61 -3.52 11.87 1.04
C ALA A 61 -4.63 10.81 0.90
N TYR A 62 -5.10 10.27 2.03
CA TYR A 62 -6.21 9.32 2.03
C TYR A 62 -7.53 9.95 1.55
N ARG A 63 -7.80 11.22 1.91
CA ARG A 63 -8.96 11.95 1.38
C ARG A 63 -8.87 12.12 -0.13
N ARG A 64 -7.70 12.48 -0.66
CA ARG A 64 -7.49 12.63 -2.11
C ARG A 64 -7.71 11.32 -2.86
N ILE A 65 -7.18 10.20 -2.34
CA ILE A 65 -7.26 8.89 -3.01
C ILE A 65 -8.65 8.25 -2.84
N TYR A 66 -9.25 8.30 -1.65
CA TYR A 66 -10.43 7.49 -1.31
C TYR A 66 -11.66 8.31 -0.89
N GLY A 67 -11.54 9.64 -0.76
CA GLY A 67 -12.62 10.51 -0.26
C GLY A 67 -12.84 10.46 1.26
N ALA A 68 -11.99 9.76 2.02
CA ALA A 68 -12.12 9.60 3.47
C ALA A 68 -10.75 9.56 4.17
N THR A 69 -10.73 9.83 5.47
CA THR A 69 -9.48 9.73 6.27
C THR A 69 -9.09 8.28 6.53
N LYS A 70 -7.80 8.05 6.81
CA LYS A 70 -7.27 6.73 7.18
C LYS A 70 -8.04 6.09 8.34
N ALA A 71 -8.36 6.87 9.37
CA ALA A 71 -9.11 6.37 10.53
C ALA A 71 -10.53 5.89 10.18
N VAL A 72 -11.24 6.60 9.28
CA VAL A 72 -12.58 6.21 8.83
C VAL A 72 -12.51 4.91 8.02
N LEU A 73 -11.55 4.81 7.11
CA LEU A 73 -11.35 3.62 6.29
C LEU A 73 -10.94 2.41 7.13
N LEU A 74 -10.02 2.60 8.08
CA LEU A 74 -9.59 1.53 8.99
C LEU A 74 -10.75 1.02 9.86
N LYS A 75 -11.61 1.92 10.35
CA LYS A 75 -12.82 1.54 11.10
C LYS A 75 -13.77 0.70 10.24
N ARG A 76 -13.96 1.05 8.96
CA ARG A 76 -14.78 0.28 8.01
C ARG A 76 -14.19 -1.10 7.76
N PHE A 77 -12.91 -1.18 7.41
CA PHE A 77 -12.17 -2.43 7.21
C PHE A 77 -12.34 -3.38 8.41
N ARG A 78 -12.08 -2.88 9.63
CA ARG A 78 -12.21 -3.70 10.85
C ARG A 78 -13.63 -4.18 11.08
N ARG A 79 -14.64 -3.35 10.79
CA ARG A 79 -16.05 -3.74 10.92
C ARG A 79 -16.40 -4.85 9.93
N GLU A 80 -15.95 -4.74 8.69
CA GLU A 80 -16.18 -5.76 7.65
C GLU A 80 -15.47 -7.08 7.96
N LYS A 81 -14.28 -7.02 8.56
CA LYS A 81 -13.49 -8.19 8.96
C LYS A 81 -13.86 -8.78 10.32
N GLY A 82 -14.71 -8.11 11.11
CA GLY A 82 -15.03 -8.51 12.47
C GLY A 82 -13.88 -8.29 13.48
N TYR A 83 -12.92 -7.43 13.16
CA TYR A 83 -11.81 -7.09 14.06
C TYR A 83 -12.22 -6.10 15.16
N ARG A 84 -11.52 -6.18 16.30
CA ARG A 84 -11.68 -5.24 17.42
C ARG A 84 -11.23 -3.84 17.02
N GLN A 85 -11.95 -2.82 17.45
CA GLN A 85 -11.65 -1.41 17.16
C GLN A 85 -10.59 -0.86 18.13
N LEU A 86 -9.35 -1.32 17.99
CA LEU A 86 -8.22 -0.93 18.84
C LEU A 86 -7.53 0.35 18.34
N LYS A 87 -6.73 1.01 19.18
CA LYS A 87 -5.93 2.17 18.72
C LYS A 87 -4.67 1.76 17.97
N SER A 88 -4.10 0.61 18.30
CA SER A 88 -2.94 0.02 17.61
C SER A 88 -3.36 -0.84 16.43
N ILE A 89 -2.42 -1.07 15.51
CA ILE A 89 -2.53 -1.98 14.36
C ILE A 89 -1.22 -2.77 14.26
N ASN A 90 -1.30 -4.08 14.06
CA ASN A 90 -0.10 -4.90 13.84
C ASN A 90 0.27 -4.92 12.35
N LEU A 91 1.47 -5.42 12.02
CA LEU A 91 1.96 -5.41 10.64
C LEU A 91 1.08 -6.24 9.68
N THR A 92 0.59 -7.39 10.12
CA THR A 92 -0.28 -8.26 9.32
C THR A 92 -1.60 -7.56 9.00
N GLU A 93 -2.25 -7.01 10.02
CA GLU A 93 -3.48 -6.24 9.88
C GLU A 93 -3.28 -5.01 9.01
N LEU A 94 -2.13 -4.34 9.11
CA LEU A 94 -1.77 -3.22 8.24
C LEU A 94 -1.66 -3.66 6.77
N LYS A 95 -1.02 -4.79 6.49
CA LYS A 95 -0.91 -5.33 5.12
C LYS A 95 -2.28 -5.75 4.57
N GLU A 96 -3.12 -6.39 5.40
CA GLU A 96 -4.49 -6.72 5.03
C GLU A 96 -5.33 -5.48 4.76
N PHE A 97 -5.19 -4.44 5.59
CA PHE A 97 -5.85 -3.15 5.39
C PHE A 97 -5.42 -2.49 4.08
N THR A 98 -4.13 -2.50 3.76
CA THR A 98 -3.61 -1.96 2.50
C THR A 98 -4.14 -2.73 1.28
N TYR A 99 -4.19 -4.06 1.35
CA TYR A 99 -4.81 -4.85 0.28
C TYR A 99 -6.32 -4.60 0.18
N TRP A 100 -7.00 -4.38 1.30
CA TRP A 100 -8.41 -3.98 1.30
C TRP A 100 -8.61 -2.61 0.62
N LEU A 101 -7.71 -1.64 0.85
CA LEU A 101 -7.75 -0.34 0.16
C LEU A 101 -7.58 -0.47 -1.35
N PHE A 102 -6.66 -1.33 -1.80
CA PHE A 102 -6.50 -1.63 -3.22
C PHE A 102 -7.82 -2.10 -3.84
N LYS A 103 -8.49 -3.09 -3.21
CA LYS A 103 -9.80 -3.57 -3.67
C LYS A 103 -10.87 -2.49 -3.60
N TYR A 104 -10.93 -1.75 -2.50
CA TYR A 104 -11.85 -0.64 -2.32
C TYR A 104 -11.73 0.38 -3.47
N ARG A 105 -10.50 0.73 -3.87
CA ARG A 105 -10.25 1.64 -4.99
C ARG A 105 -10.72 1.07 -6.33
N LEU A 106 -10.49 -0.22 -6.59
CA LEU A 106 -10.98 -0.87 -7.81
C LEU A 106 -12.50 -0.86 -7.90
N ASP A 107 -13.18 -1.03 -6.78
CA ASP A 107 -14.65 -1.15 -6.72
C ASP A 107 -15.35 0.23 -6.71
N HIS A 108 -14.73 1.26 -6.13
CA HIS A 108 -15.40 2.54 -5.86
C HIS A 108 -14.91 3.72 -6.73
N CYS A 109 -13.77 3.59 -7.43
CA CYS A 109 -13.28 4.62 -8.34
C CYS A 109 -13.60 4.28 -9.79
N ASP A 110 -13.75 5.31 -10.63
CA ASP A 110 -13.91 5.09 -12.07
C ASP A 110 -12.63 4.49 -12.68
N LYS A 111 -12.79 3.82 -13.83
CA LYS A 111 -11.69 3.10 -14.49
C LYS A 111 -10.54 4.02 -14.92
N ALA A 112 -10.83 5.26 -15.31
CA ALA A 112 -9.81 6.20 -15.75
C ALA A 112 -8.93 6.65 -14.58
N ARG A 113 -9.56 6.94 -13.44
CA ARG A 113 -8.89 7.25 -12.18
C ARG A 113 -8.04 6.09 -11.70
N VAL A 114 -8.59 4.87 -11.68
CA VAL A 114 -7.83 3.66 -11.30
C VAL A 114 -6.57 3.51 -12.16
N ALA A 115 -6.68 3.70 -13.48
CA ALA A 115 -5.54 3.61 -14.40
C ALA A 115 -4.50 4.72 -14.14
N SER A 116 -4.95 5.96 -13.93
CA SER A 116 -4.09 7.10 -13.61
C SER A 116 -3.31 6.89 -12.30
N ASP A 117 -4.01 6.49 -11.24
CA ASP A 117 -3.42 6.20 -9.93
C ASP A 117 -2.42 5.05 -10.02
N THR A 118 -2.76 3.99 -10.77
CA THR A 118 -1.84 2.86 -10.98
C THR A 118 -0.58 3.32 -11.73
N LYS A 119 -0.71 4.17 -12.76
CA LYS A 119 0.43 4.75 -13.46
C LYS A 119 1.30 5.62 -12.54
N LYS A 120 0.68 6.40 -11.66
CA LYS A 120 1.39 7.20 -10.65
C LYS A 120 2.19 6.30 -9.70
N ALA A 121 1.58 5.24 -9.17
CA ALA A 121 2.23 4.26 -8.30
C ALA A 121 3.44 3.60 -8.99
N LEU A 122 3.27 3.12 -10.22
CA LEU A 122 4.35 2.50 -11.00
C LEU A 122 5.49 3.48 -11.29
N THR A 123 5.17 4.75 -11.58
CA THR A 123 6.19 5.80 -11.76
C THR A 123 6.98 6.01 -10.47
N ARG A 124 6.30 6.06 -9.32
CA ARG A 124 6.94 6.18 -8.00
C ARG A 124 7.86 5.00 -7.71
N LEU A 125 7.44 3.77 -8.00
CA LEU A 125 8.25 2.57 -7.82
C LEU A 125 9.51 2.59 -8.71
N LYS A 126 9.39 3.05 -9.95
CA LYS A 126 10.54 3.21 -10.86
C LYS A 126 11.53 4.26 -10.36
N SER A 127 11.04 5.41 -9.88
CA SER A 127 11.90 6.52 -9.45
C SER A 127 12.60 6.28 -8.11
N ASN A 128 11.97 5.57 -7.17
CA ASN A 128 12.57 5.33 -5.85
C ASN A 128 13.40 4.05 -5.78
N GLY A 129 13.46 3.28 -6.88
CA GLY A 129 13.87 1.87 -6.87
C GLY A 129 12.92 1.04 -6.00
N PHE A 130 12.77 -0.26 -6.30
CA PHE A 130 12.44 -1.18 -5.21
C PHE A 130 13.53 -0.96 -4.16
N HIS A 131 13.19 -0.43 -2.98
CA HIS A 131 14.13 -0.43 -1.87
C HIS A 131 14.45 -1.90 -1.56
N GLY A 132 15.55 -2.40 -2.13
CA GLY A 132 16.09 -3.76 -1.95
C GLY A 132 16.55 -4.07 -0.52
N ASN A 133 16.23 -3.21 0.45
CA ASN A 133 16.65 -3.32 1.84
C ASN A 133 15.72 -4.20 2.71
N LEU A 134 14.88 -5.03 2.09
CA LEU A 134 14.19 -6.12 2.80
C LEU A 134 14.73 -7.52 2.46
N VAL A 135 15.71 -7.64 1.54
CA VAL A 135 16.26 -8.94 1.13
C VAL A 135 17.78 -9.06 1.32
N THR A 136 18.57 -7.98 1.40
CA THR A 136 20.02 -8.12 1.64
C THR A 136 20.38 -8.00 3.11
N GLY A 137 20.13 -9.08 3.87
CA GLY A 137 20.99 -9.43 4.99
C GLY A 137 22.34 -9.90 4.46
N LYS A 138 23.15 -9.00 3.90
CA LYS A 138 24.56 -9.30 3.65
C LYS A 138 25.30 -9.13 4.96
N ALA A 139 25.66 -10.26 5.56
CA ALA A 139 26.68 -10.33 6.59
C ALA A 139 27.97 -9.72 6.03
N THR A 140 28.40 -8.60 6.61
CA THR A 140 29.77 -8.12 6.48
C THR A 140 30.62 -8.95 7.45
N TYR A 141 31.50 -9.78 6.90
CA TYR A 141 32.71 -10.23 7.60
C TYR A 141 33.77 -9.13 7.48
#